data_AF-A0A2V5SC35-F1
#
_entry.id   AF-A0A2V5SC35-F1
#
_cell.length_a   1.000
_cell.length_b   1.000
_cell.length_c   1.000
_cell.angle_alpha   90.00
_cell.angle_beta   90.00
_cell.angle_gamma   90.00
#
_symmetry.space_group_name_H-M   'P 1'
#
loop_
_entity.id
_entity.type
_entity.pdbx_description
1 polymer ?
#
loop_
_entity_poly.entity_id
_entity_poly.type
_entity_poly.pdbx_seq_one_letter_code
_entity_poly.pdbx_strand_id
1 'polypeptide(L)'
;MSFTRDQALEVFHRRYPPDTVHWFTIIDTLPDRFRSYQDPTNCWFILFLENPLPMRLGPSRIVVVSKRTGEVFCDGVANDEG
;
A
#
# COMPACT_ATOMS: atom_id res chain seq x y z
N MET A 1 -13.00 17.64 1.41
CA MET A 1 -12.17 17.28 0.25
C MET A 1 -11.66 15.88 0.50
N SER A 2 -11.83 14.97 -0.47
CA SER A 2 -11.33 13.59 -0.37
C SER A 2 -10.01 13.51 -1.11
N PHE A 3 -8.99 12.94 -0.49
CA PHE A 3 -7.69 12.68 -1.08
C PHE A 3 -7.88 11.70 -2.25
N THR A 4 -7.48 12.10 -3.46
CA THR A 4 -7.75 11.33 -4.66
C THR A 4 -6.78 10.15 -4.81
N ARG A 5 -7.11 9.23 -5.73
CA ARG A 5 -6.24 8.10 -6.07
C ARG A 5 -4.86 8.59 -6.54
N ASP A 6 -4.83 9.58 -7.43
CA ASP A 6 -3.59 10.17 -7.95
C ASP A 6 -2.73 10.80 -6.85
N GLN A 7 -3.36 11.49 -5.89
CA GLN A 7 -2.65 12.05 -4.74
C GLN A 7 -2.06 10.94 -3.85
N ALA A 8 -2.78 9.84 -3.65
CA ALA A 8 -2.26 8.69 -2.91
C ALA A 8 -1.09 8.00 -3.63
N LEU A 9 -1.16 7.91 -4.96
CA LEU A 9 -0.05 7.42 -5.79
C LEU A 9 1.15 8.36 -5.74
N GLU A 10 0.95 9.68 -5.69
CA GLU A 10 2.04 10.62 -5.52
C GLU A 10 2.75 10.43 -4.17
N VAL A 11 1.99 10.26 -3.08
CA VAL A 11 2.54 9.93 -1.75
C VAL A 11 3.33 8.61 -1.79
N PHE A 12 2.80 7.60 -2.47
CA PHE A 12 3.47 6.32 -2.66
C PHE A 12 4.77 6.46 -3.45
N HIS A 13 4.75 7.08 -4.63
CA HIS A 13 5.93 7.23 -5.49
C HIS A 13 7.01 8.14 -4.88
N ARG A 14 6.64 9.11 -4.04
CA ARG A 14 7.61 9.88 -3.25
C ARG A 14 8.38 9.03 -2.26
N ARG A 15 7.77 7.95 -1.75
CA ARG A 15 8.37 7.03 -0.78
C ARG A 15 9.07 5.85 -1.45
N TYR A 16 8.49 5.36 -2.55
CA TYR A 16 8.93 4.20 -3.31
C TYR A 16 9.16 4.61 -4.77
N PRO A 17 10.42 4.91 -5.13
CA PRO A 17 10.78 5.21 -6.51
C PRO A 17 10.38 4.07 -7.46
N PRO A 18 10.06 4.36 -8.73
CA PRO A 18 9.67 3.35 -9.71
C PRO A 18 10.65 2.19 -9.83
N ASP A 19 11.95 2.45 -9.69
CA ASP A 19 13.00 1.42 -9.77
C ASP A 19 12.96 0.41 -8.61
N THR A 20 12.39 0.81 -7.48
CA THR A 20 12.23 -0.05 -6.29
C THR A 20 10.96 -0.89 -6.32
N VAL A 21 10.02 -0.61 -7.23
CA VAL A 21 8.70 -1.27 -7.27
C VAL A 21 8.61 -2.14 -8.51
N HIS A 22 8.44 -3.46 -8.33
CA HIS A 22 8.24 -4.38 -9.44
C HIS A 22 6.82 -4.30 -10.00
N TRP A 23 5.84 -4.33 -9.10
CA TRP A 23 4.43 -4.15 -9.41
C TRP A 23 3.73 -3.51 -8.21
N PHE A 24 2.63 -2.82 -8.47
CA PHE A 24 1.73 -2.33 -7.43
C PHE A 24 0.28 -2.40 -7.89
N THR A 25 -0.63 -2.46 -6.93
CA THR A 25 -2.06 -2.25 -7.11
C THR A 25 -2.56 -1.31 -6.03
N ILE A 26 -3.53 -0.48 -6.36
CA ILE A 26 -4.18 0.44 -5.42
C ILE A 26 -5.68 0.14 -5.44
N ILE A 27 -6.20 -0.14 -4.26
CA ILE A 27 -7.62 -0.39 -4.03
C ILE A 27 -8.12 0.56 -2.96
N ASP A 28 -9.43 0.73 -2.94
CA ASP A 28 -10.09 1.73 -2.11
C ASP A 28 -11.04 1.10 -1.08
N THR A 29 -11.03 -0.24 -1.06
CA THR A 29 -11.69 -1.16 -0.14
C THR A 29 -10.64 -1.91 0.67
N LEU A 30 -11.02 -2.32 1.89
CA LEU A 30 -10.16 -3.11 2.77
C LEU A 30 -9.86 -4.47 2.12
N PRO A 31 -8.58 -4.86 1.93
CA PRO A 31 -8.27 -6.20 1.46
C PRO A 31 -8.69 -7.26 2.49
N ASP A 32 -9.28 -8.38 2.06
CA ASP A 32 -9.78 -9.48 2.94
C ASP A 32 -8.77 -9.98 3.97
N ARG A 33 -7.46 -9.93 3.64
CA ARG A 33 -6.37 -10.40 4.51
C ARG A 33 -5.78 -9.31 5.41
N PHE A 34 -6.25 -8.07 5.31
CA PHE A 34 -5.70 -6.96 6.10
C PHE A 34 -6.33 -6.92 7.50
N ARG A 35 -5.63 -7.52 8.46
CA ARG A 35 -5.96 -7.38 9.89
C ARG A 35 -5.21 -6.18 10.48
N SER A 36 -5.80 -4.98 10.40
CA SER A 36 -5.35 -3.87 11.25
C SER A 36 -6.15 -3.79 12.53
N TYR A 37 -5.49 -3.41 13.63
CA TYR A 37 -6.13 -3.17 14.93
C TYR A 37 -7.11 -1.98 14.94
N GLN A 38 -7.07 -1.16 13.90
CA GLN A 38 -7.98 -0.04 13.67
C GLN A 38 -8.53 -0.24 12.26
N ASP A 39 -9.85 -0.40 12.15
CA ASP A 39 -10.56 -0.54 10.88
C ASP A 39 -10.38 0.77 10.08
N PRO A 40 -9.49 0.84 9.07
CA PRO A 40 -9.18 2.07 8.38
C PRO A 40 -10.30 2.32 7.37
N THR A 41 -11.45 2.73 7.87
CA THR A 41 -12.54 3.19 7.03
C THR A 41 -12.06 4.43 6.26
N ASN A 42 -12.36 4.48 4.96
CA ASN A 42 -11.99 5.61 4.09
C ASN A 42 -10.47 5.78 3.88
N CYS A 43 -9.78 4.73 3.43
CA CYS A 43 -8.37 4.76 3.06
C CYS A 43 -8.13 4.25 1.63
N TRP A 44 -6.97 4.57 1.08
CA TRP A 44 -6.37 3.92 -0.08
C TRP A 44 -5.39 2.85 0.41
N PHE A 45 -5.47 1.66 -0.16
CA PHE A 45 -4.60 0.54 0.15
C PHE A 45 -3.75 0.25 -1.07
N ILE A 46 -2.43 0.37 -0.92
CA ILE A 46 -1.46 0.21 -1.99
C ILE A 46 -0.64 -1.03 -1.68
N LEU A 47 -0.89 -2.11 -2.42
CA LEU A 47 -0.16 -3.37 -2.31
C LEU A 47 0.91 -3.41 -3.39
N PHE A 48 2.15 -3.76 -3.07
CA PHE A 48 3.24 -3.74 -4.03
C PHE A 48 4.32 -4.78 -3.71
N LEU A 49 5.12 -5.13 -4.71
CA LEU A 49 6.37 -5.88 -4.52
C LEU A 49 7.58 -5.00 -4.80
N GLU A 50 8.59 -5.14 -3.96
CA GLU A 50 9.87 -4.47 -4.11
C GLU A 50 10.83 -5.23 -5.04
N ASN A 51 11.68 -4.48 -5.74
CA ASN A 51 12.84 -4.99 -6.48
C ASN A 51 14.12 -4.89 -5.62
N PRO A 52 15.07 -5.81 -5.77
CA PRO A 52 14.98 -7.06 -6.53
C PRO A 52 14.16 -8.10 -5.75
N LEU A 53 13.38 -8.91 -6.48
CA LEU A 53 12.73 -10.07 -5.89
C LEU A 53 13.82 -11.03 -5.38
N PRO A 54 13.93 -11.30 -4.06
CA PRO A 54 14.62 -12.53 -3.65
C PRO A 54 13.91 -13.69 -4.36
N MET A 55 14.65 -14.74 -4.73
CA MET A 55 14.21 -15.90 -5.53
C MET A 55 12.93 -16.63 -5.06
N ARG A 56 12.33 -16.20 -3.95
CA ARG A 56 11.02 -16.63 -3.44
C ARG A 56 10.11 -15.42 -3.47
N LEU A 57 8.95 -15.53 -4.11
CA LEU A 57 7.79 -14.64 -4.00
C LEU A 57 7.85 -13.86 -2.68
N GLY A 58 8.47 -12.68 -2.70
CA GLY A 58 8.72 -11.92 -1.49
C GLY A 58 7.38 -11.55 -0.87
N PRO A 59 7.32 -11.32 0.45
CA PRO A 59 6.05 -10.97 1.05
C PRO A 59 5.60 -9.63 0.45
N SER A 60 4.35 -9.56 0.01
CA SER A 60 3.77 -8.33 -0.54
C SER A 60 3.88 -7.23 0.51
N ARG A 61 4.19 -5.99 0.11
CA ARG A 61 4.15 -4.84 1.01
C ARG A 61 2.82 -4.13 0.87
N ILE A 62 2.42 -3.43 1.93
CA ILE A 62 1.24 -2.59 1.93
C ILE A 62 1.54 -1.20 2.48
N VAL A 63 1.03 -0.18 1.80
CA VAL A 63 0.94 1.20 2.26
C VAL A 63 -0.53 1.58 2.35
N VAL A 64 -0.94 2.13 3.49
CA VAL A 64 -2.31 2.59 3.72
C VAL A 64 -2.31 4.10 3.88
N VAL A 65 -3.03 4.79 3.00
CA VAL A 65 -3.10 6.25 2.96
C VAL A 65 -4.51 6.72 3.29
N SER A 66 -4.64 7.64 4.23
CA SER A 66 -5.91 8.28 4.60
C SER A 66 -6.56 9.02 3.43
N LYS A 67 -7.81 8.68 3.06
CA LYS A 67 -8.58 9.50 2.09
C LYS A 67 -8.97 10.86 2.67
N ARG A 68 -8.82 11.08 3.98
CA ARG A 68 -9.16 12.35 4.65
C ARG A 68 -7.98 13.30 4.75
N THR A 69 -6.80 12.78 5.09
CA THR A 69 -5.62 13.59 5.43
C THR A 69 -4.45 13.39 4.48
N GLY A 70 -4.44 12.31 3.68
CA GLY A 70 -3.28 11.92 2.88
C GLY A 70 -2.13 11.33 3.70
N GLU A 71 -2.32 11.14 5.01
CA GLU A 71 -1.30 10.56 5.89
C GLU A 71 -1.18 9.05 5.70
N VAL A 72 0.05 8.54 5.81
CA VAL A 72 0.33 7.11 5.75
C VAL A 72 0.11 6.50 7.12
N PHE A 73 -0.96 5.72 7.29
CA PHE A 73 -1.29 5.02 8.52
C PHE A 73 -0.49 3.73 8.72
N CYS A 74 -0.19 3.05 7.63
CA CYS A 74 0.52 1.79 7.65
C CYS A 74 1.50 1.75 6.48
N ASP A 75 2.70 1.27 6.76
CA ASP A 75 3.73 0.99 5.77
C ASP A 75 4.48 -0.24 6.27
N GLY A 76 4.21 -1.39 5.67
CA GLY A 76 4.71 -2.64 6.20
C GLY A 76 4.50 -3.81 5.25
N VAL A 77 4.61 -5.00 5.82
CA VAL A 77 4.45 -6.26 5.10
C VAL A 77 2.96 -6.63 5.08
N ALA A 78 2.38 -6.78 3.90
CA ALA A 78 1.12 -7.48 3.72
C ALA A 78 1.40 -8.96 4.00
N ASN A 79 0.84 -9.49 5.09
CA ASN A 79 0.97 -10.90 5.44
C ASN A 79 0.29 -11.78 4.37
N ASP A 80 1.02 -12.06 3.30
CA ASP A 80 0.79 -13.22 2.46
C ASP A 80 1.79 -14.27 2.93
N GLU A 81 1.42 -14.99 3.99
CA GLU A 81 1.99 -16.32 4.22
C GLU A 81 1.47 -17.18 3.06
N GLY A 82 2.34 -17.45 2.10
CA GLY A 82 2.04 -18.26 0.91
C GLY A 82 1.49 -19.65 1.24
#